data_AF-A0A971NN93-F1
#
_entry.id   AF-A0A971NN93-F1
#
_cell.length_a   1.000
_cell.length_b   1.000
_cell.length_c   1.000
_cell.angle_alpha   90.00
_cell.angle_beta   90.00
_cell.angle_gamma   90.00
#
_symmetry.space_group_name_H-M   'P 1'
#
loop_
_entity.id
_entity.type
_entity.pdbx_description
1 polymer ?
#
loop_
_entity_poly.entity_id
_entity_poly.type
_entity_poly.pdbx_seq_one_letter_code
_entity_poly.pdbx_strand_id
1 'polypeptide(L)'
;RAKDNRVKEYILSLLHEKYGIVEQDFISADLEVVPAGPAREVGIDRSLVGGYGQDDRVCSWAAFAAVRDAKTPRYTSIALLMDKEEIGSEGNTGAKSVFIEEVLWELAGRFKEEVIPSRALFRSRAISGDANGALDPDYPEVHEKMNAARLGYGVCVTKFTGARGKVGSNEAHAEYMAYIRSLLNRAGIPWQTGELGKVDEGGGGTVAKFLAEYGMDIVDMGPALLSMHSPFELSSKVDTYSTYLAYRAFMEDK
;
A
#
# COMPACT_ATOMS: atom_id res chain seq x y z
N ARG A 1 13.01 40.35 -22.91
CA ARG A 1 11.58 40.53 -23.29
C ARG A 1 10.73 39.73 -22.30
N ALA A 2 10.33 40.33 -21.18
CA ALA A 2 9.20 39.87 -20.39
C ALA A 2 8.26 41.07 -20.33
N LYS A 3 7.17 41.02 -21.10
CA LYS A 3 6.08 41.99 -20.94
C LYS A 3 5.42 41.67 -19.60
N ASP A 4 5.51 42.61 -18.66
CA ASP A 4 4.52 42.94 -17.63
C ASP A 4 3.32 41.98 -17.58
N ASN A 5 3.48 40.79 -16.98
CA ASN A 5 2.40 39.80 -16.88
C ASN A 5 1.60 40.12 -15.61
N ARG A 6 0.72 41.13 -15.74
CA ARG A 6 -0.11 41.62 -14.64
C ARG A 6 -0.94 40.53 -13.96
N VAL A 7 -1.31 39.47 -14.68
CA VAL A 7 -2.01 38.31 -14.09
C VAL A 7 -1.10 37.56 -13.14
N LYS A 8 0.15 37.27 -13.55
CA LYS A 8 1.14 36.62 -12.68
C LYS A 8 1.42 37.45 -11.43
N GLU A 9 1.66 38.75 -11.59
CA GLU A 9 1.93 39.65 -10.47
C GLU A 9 0.76 39.72 -9.49
N TYR A 10 -0.48 39.75 -10.01
CA TYR A 10 -1.67 39.69 -9.18
C TYR A 10 -1.76 38.38 -8.39
N ILE A 11 -1.54 37.23 -9.02
CA ILE A 11 -1.52 35.94 -8.32
C ILE A 11 -0.42 35.88 -7.26
N LEU A 12 0.79 36.38 -7.56
CA LEU A 12 1.88 36.47 -6.58
C LEU A 12 1.51 37.39 -5.41
N SER A 13 0.81 38.51 -5.66
CA SER A 13 0.34 39.38 -4.58
C SER A 13 -0.69 38.70 -3.67
N LEU A 14 -1.61 37.90 -4.23
CA LEU A 14 -2.58 37.14 -3.45
C LEU A 14 -1.90 36.06 -2.58
N LEU A 15 -0.89 35.38 -3.14
CA LEU A 15 -0.11 34.38 -2.42
C LEU A 15 0.73 35.01 -1.31
N HIS A 16 1.36 36.15 -1.59
CA HIS A 16 2.12 36.91 -0.60
C HIS A 16 1.24 37.44 0.52
N GLU A 17 0.07 38.01 0.21
CA GLU A 17 -0.89 38.49 1.20
C GLU A 17 -1.39 37.36 2.11
N LYS A 18 -1.68 36.18 1.54
CA LYS A 18 -2.25 35.06 2.30
C LYS A 18 -1.23 34.25 3.09
N TYR A 19 -0.05 34.02 2.53
CA TYR A 19 0.94 33.08 3.07
C TYR A 19 2.33 33.68 3.28
N GLY A 20 2.56 34.95 2.88
CA GLY A 20 3.87 35.60 2.98
C GLY A 20 4.89 35.14 1.93
N ILE A 21 4.52 34.23 1.03
CA ILE A 21 5.47 33.65 0.07
C ILE A 21 5.78 34.58 -1.10
N VAL A 22 7.00 34.50 -1.61
CA VAL A 22 7.45 35.19 -2.82
C VAL A 22 7.73 34.18 -3.93
N GLU A 23 7.91 34.64 -5.18
CA GLU A 23 8.11 33.74 -6.32
C GLU A 23 9.31 32.79 -6.13
N GLN A 24 10.38 33.25 -5.47
CA GLN A 24 11.58 32.44 -5.23
C GLN A 24 11.30 31.25 -4.30
N ASP A 25 10.33 31.34 -3.40
CA ASP A 25 10.04 30.28 -2.42
C ASP A 25 9.57 28.99 -3.09
N PHE A 26 9.01 29.08 -4.30
CA PHE A 26 8.61 27.91 -5.09
C PHE A 26 9.79 27.01 -5.50
N ILE A 27 11.04 27.51 -5.46
CA ILE A 27 12.23 26.70 -5.73
C ILE A 27 12.44 25.63 -4.65
N SER A 28 12.02 25.93 -3.42
CA SER A 28 12.15 25.06 -2.25
C SER A 28 10.80 24.59 -1.71
N ALA A 29 9.78 24.54 -2.56
CA ALA A 29 8.43 24.11 -2.19
C ALA A 29 8.05 22.82 -2.91
N ASP A 30 7.33 21.95 -2.21
CA ASP A 30 6.61 20.82 -2.80
C ASP A 30 5.12 21.23 -2.94
N LEU A 31 4.62 21.20 -4.18
CA LEU A 31 3.22 21.50 -4.49
C LEU A 31 2.53 20.26 -5.02
N GLU A 32 1.45 19.85 -4.36
CA GLU A 32 0.63 18.72 -4.77
C GLU A 32 -0.75 19.21 -5.20
N VAL A 33 -1.15 18.87 -6.42
CA VAL A 33 -2.50 19.14 -6.93
C VAL A 33 -3.30 17.86 -6.84
N VAL A 34 -4.35 17.88 -6.01
CA VAL A 34 -5.17 16.69 -5.74
C VAL A 34 -6.65 16.97 -6.02
N PRO A 35 -7.45 15.93 -6.33
CA PRO A 35 -8.90 16.07 -6.48
C PRO A 35 -9.54 16.66 -5.21
N ALA A 36 -10.40 17.65 -5.40
CA ALA A 36 -11.13 18.28 -4.31
C ALA A 36 -12.36 17.44 -3.92
N GLY A 37 -12.55 17.23 -2.62
CA GLY A 37 -13.74 16.57 -2.09
C GLY A 37 -13.38 15.41 -1.15
N PRO A 38 -14.15 15.17 -0.08
CA PRO A 38 -13.91 14.02 0.79
C PRO A 38 -14.41 12.72 0.14
N ALA A 39 -13.96 11.58 0.65
CA ALA A 39 -14.52 10.27 0.31
C ALA A 39 -16.02 10.15 0.65
N ARG A 40 -16.75 9.27 -0.03
CA ARG A 40 -18.20 9.06 0.10
C ARG A 40 -18.57 7.58 0.05
N GLU A 41 -19.74 7.26 0.60
CA GLU A 41 -20.40 5.99 0.30
C GLU A 41 -20.88 6.00 -1.15
N VAL A 42 -20.72 4.87 -1.84
CA VAL A 42 -21.11 4.69 -3.24
C VAL A 42 -22.02 3.46 -3.37
N GLY A 43 -22.98 3.53 -4.30
CA GLY A 43 -23.99 2.48 -4.53
C GLY A 43 -25.30 2.70 -3.77
N ILE A 44 -26.40 2.14 -4.27
CA ILE A 44 -27.74 2.22 -3.63
C ILE A 44 -27.70 1.60 -2.23
N ASP A 45 -26.96 0.51 -2.09
CA ASP A 45 -26.75 -0.22 -0.83
C ASP A 45 -25.62 0.35 0.04
N ARG A 46 -24.91 1.38 -0.45
CA ARG A 46 -23.77 2.03 0.23
C ARG A 46 -22.67 1.04 0.60
N SER A 47 -22.53 -0.04 -0.16
CA SER A 47 -21.54 -1.10 0.11
C SER A 47 -20.10 -0.67 -0.21
N LEU A 48 -19.92 0.34 -1.04
CA LEU A 48 -18.62 0.83 -1.50
C LEU A 48 -18.22 2.15 -0.85
N VAL A 49 -16.92 2.42 -0.86
CA VAL A 49 -16.32 3.72 -0.54
C VAL A 49 -15.61 4.24 -1.78
N GLY A 50 -15.93 5.47 -2.17
CA GLY A 50 -15.27 6.17 -3.27
C GLY A 50 -14.48 7.38 -2.79
N GLY A 51 -13.27 7.58 -3.31
CA GLY A 51 -12.40 8.68 -2.91
C GLY A 51 -11.03 8.65 -3.60
N TYR A 52 -10.28 9.74 -3.46
CA TYR A 52 -8.94 9.89 -4.03
C TYR A 52 -7.86 9.29 -3.12
N GLY A 53 -6.89 8.60 -3.74
CA GLY A 53 -5.69 8.09 -3.08
C GLY A 53 -6.02 6.99 -2.09
N GLN A 54 -6.96 6.11 -2.46
CA GLN A 54 -7.11 4.82 -1.79
C GLN A 54 -5.88 3.96 -2.03
N ASP A 55 -5.25 4.08 -3.20
CA ASP A 55 -3.91 3.58 -3.46
C ASP A 55 -2.84 4.40 -2.72
N ASP A 56 -2.03 3.83 -1.83
CA ASP A 56 -2.31 2.63 -1.01
C ASP A 56 -2.67 3.03 0.44
N ARG A 57 -3.31 4.21 0.59
CA ARG A 57 -3.74 4.71 1.90
C ARG A 57 -4.75 3.78 2.57
N VAL A 58 -5.47 2.96 1.82
CA VAL A 58 -6.42 1.96 2.36
C VAL A 58 -5.69 0.88 3.15
N CYS A 59 -4.58 0.33 2.64
CA CYS A 59 -3.76 -0.64 3.36
C CYS A 59 -2.93 0.06 4.44
N SER A 60 -2.42 1.27 4.19
CA SER A 60 -1.71 2.05 5.20
C SER A 60 -2.58 2.30 6.44
N TRP A 61 -3.85 2.65 6.23
CA TRP A 61 -4.82 2.77 7.31
C TRP A 61 -5.06 1.43 8.01
N ALA A 62 -5.24 0.34 7.25
CA ALA A 62 -5.46 -0.99 7.80
C ALA A 62 -4.28 -1.46 8.65
N ALA A 63 -3.03 -1.22 8.20
CA ALA A 63 -1.80 -1.58 8.90
C ALA A 63 -1.63 -0.75 10.18
N PHE A 64 -1.87 0.56 10.12
CA PHE A 64 -1.87 1.43 11.28
C PHE A 64 -2.93 1.02 12.31
N ALA A 65 -4.16 0.76 11.87
CA ALA A 65 -5.23 0.32 12.74
C ALA A 65 -4.93 -1.05 13.36
N ALA A 66 -4.39 -1.98 12.58
CA ALA A 66 -4.00 -3.30 13.04
C ALA A 66 -2.92 -3.25 14.14
N VAL A 67 -1.83 -2.50 13.93
CA VAL A 67 -0.74 -2.41 14.94
C VAL A 67 -1.21 -1.72 16.22
N ARG A 68 -2.11 -0.73 16.10
CA ARG A 68 -2.71 -0.05 17.25
C ARG A 68 -3.63 -0.98 18.04
N ASP A 69 -4.42 -1.80 17.35
CA ASP A 69 -5.48 -2.61 17.96
C ASP A 69 -5.02 -4.02 18.36
N ALA A 70 -3.87 -4.47 17.85
CA ALA A 70 -3.29 -5.78 18.15
C ALA A 70 -3.03 -5.93 19.66
N LYS A 71 -3.65 -6.93 20.27
CA LYS A 71 -3.52 -7.19 21.70
C LYS A 71 -2.41 -8.20 21.95
N THR A 72 -1.44 -7.82 22.77
CA THR A 72 -0.37 -8.70 23.28
C THR A 72 0.36 -9.49 22.17
N PRO A 73 0.98 -8.80 21.19
CA PRO A 73 1.73 -9.49 20.14
C PRO A 73 2.88 -10.29 20.76
N ARG A 74 3.09 -11.53 20.29
CA ARG A 74 4.16 -12.41 20.79
C ARG A 74 5.54 -11.89 20.39
N TYR A 75 5.63 -11.30 19.20
CA TYR A 75 6.84 -10.74 18.61
C TYR A 75 6.69 -9.24 18.46
N THR A 76 7.80 -8.50 18.37
CA THR A 76 7.76 -7.09 18.00
C THR A 76 7.09 -6.94 16.65
N SER A 77 5.99 -6.18 16.59
CA SER A 77 5.25 -5.91 15.36
C SER A 77 5.44 -4.45 14.96
N ILE A 78 5.66 -4.21 13.67
CA ILE A 78 5.90 -2.87 13.10
C ILE A 78 4.94 -2.71 11.91
N ALA A 79 4.21 -1.59 11.87
CA ALA A 79 3.59 -1.11 10.64
C ALA A 79 4.52 -0.08 10.02
N LEU A 80 5.04 -0.37 8.83
CA LEU A 80 5.94 0.49 8.08
C LEU A 80 5.16 1.21 6.98
N LEU A 81 5.11 2.54 7.04
CA LEU A 81 4.42 3.38 6.06
C LEU A 81 5.47 4.17 5.27
N MET A 82 5.61 3.87 3.98
CA MET A 82 6.66 4.39 3.11
C MET A 82 6.09 5.30 2.02
N ASP A 83 6.93 6.19 1.50
CA ASP A 83 6.63 7.13 0.42
C ASP A 83 7.34 6.67 -0.87
N LYS A 84 7.07 7.34 -2.00
CA LYS A 84 7.77 7.15 -3.29
C LYS A 84 7.59 5.78 -3.94
N GLU A 85 6.66 4.95 -3.49
CA GLU A 85 6.33 3.68 -4.14
C GLU A 85 6.05 3.90 -5.63
N GLU A 86 5.13 4.81 -5.93
CA GLU A 86 4.60 5.17 -7.25
C GLU A 86 5.63 5.73 -8.23
N ILE A 87 6.83 6.07 -7.74
CA ILE A 87 7.95 6.52 -8.56
C ILE A 87 9.13 5.54 -8.55
N GLY A 88 8.93 4.31 -8.04
CA GLY A 88 9.91 3.24 -8.02
C GLY A 88 10.62 3.01 -6.69
N SER A 89 10.11 3.56 -5.59
CA SER A 89 10.63 3.44 -4.22
C SER A 89 12.04 3.99 -3.98
N GLU A 90 12.48 4.90 -4.85
CA GLU A 90 13.79 5.56 -4.73
C GLU A 90 13.77 6.68 -3.66
N GLY A 91 14.94 7.00 -3.11
CA GLY A 91 15.11 8.12 -2.16
C GLY A 91 15.00 7.72 -0.68
N ASN A 92 15.19 8.71 0.18
CA ASN A 92 15.38 8.51 1.63
C ASN A 92 14.12 8.05 2.39
N THR A 93 12.93 8.19 1.80
CA THR A 93 11.65 7.76 2.38
C THR A 93 11.02 6.56 1.67
N GLY A 94 11.68 6.07 0.60
CA GLY A 94 11.23 4.93 -0.19
C GLY A 94 11.60 3.59 0.42
N ALA A 95 10.94 2.52 -0.04
CA ALA A 95 11.18 1.16 0.45
C ALA A 95 12.62 0.65 0.20
N LYS A 96 13.37 1.26 -0.74
CA LYS A 96 14.80 0.97 -0.96
C LYS A 96 15.74 1.68 0.02
N SER A 97 15.23 2.57 0.86
CA SER A 97 16.03 3.27 1.86
C SER A 97 16.45 2.34 3.00
N VAL A 98 17.49 2.74 3.72
CA VAL A 98 17.95 2.05 4.93
C VAL A 98 17.10 2.37 6.18
N PHE A 99 15.96 3.05 6.01
CA PHE A 99 15.16 3.57 7.12
C PHE A 99 14.73 2.49 8.11
N ILE A 100 14.34 1.30 7.62
CA ILE A 100 13.95 0.19 8.50
C ILE A 100 15.12 -0.32 9.35
N GLU A 101 16.34 -0.30 8.81
CA GLU A 101 17.53 -0.68 9.58
C GLU A 101 17.81 0.34 10.69
N GLU A 102 17.71 1.64 10.38
CA GLU A 102 17.85 2.72 11.37
C GLU A 102 16.81 2.61 12.49
N VAL A 103 15.55 2.30 12.15
CA VAL A 103 14.49 2.06 13.15
C VAL A 103 14.84 0.89 14.05
N LEU A 104 15.32 -0.22 13.49
CA LEU A 104 15.72 -1.40 14.28
C LEU A 104 16.93 -1.11 15.16
N TRP A 105 17.92 -0.34 14.68
CA TRP A 105 19.06 0.11 15.48
C TRP A 105 18.64 0.98 16.66
N GLU A 106 17.78 1.97 16.43
CA GLU A 106 17.26 2.85 17.49
C GLU A 106 16.46 2.06 18.53
N LEU A 107 15.62 1.11 18.09
CA LEU A 107 14.90 0.23 19.00
C LEU A 107 15.86 -0.63 19.84
N ALA A 108 16.85 -1.26 19.21
CA ALA A 108 17.87 -2.06 19.88
C ALA A 108 18.61 -1.25 20.95
N GLY A 109 19.03 -0.02 20.61
CA GLY A 109 19.68 0.90 21.54
C GLY A 109 18.80 1.26 22.74
N ARG A 110 17.51 1.50 22.53
CA ARG A 110 16.55 1.82 23.61
C ARG A 110 16.31 0.64 24.55
N PHE A 111 16.23 -0.57 24.02
CA PHE A 111 16.06 -1.78 24.83
C PHE A 111 17.38 -2.33 25.37
N LYS A 112 18.52 -1.72 25.00
CA LYS A 112 19.87 -2.19 25.34
C LYS A 112 20.10 -3.64 24.90
N GLU A 113 19.53 -3.99 23.76
CA GLU A 113 19.67 -5.30 23.14
C GLU A 113 20.66 -5.22 21.98
N GLU A 114 21.43 -6.29 21.78
CA GLU A 114 22.28 -6.41 20.59
C GLU A 114 21.44 -7.01 19.46
N VAL A 115 20.94 -6.15 18.57
CA VAL A 115 20.19 -6.55 17.38
C VAL A 115 21.00 -6.17 16.15
N ILE A 116 21.18 -7.14 15.26
CA ILE A 116 21.68 -6.89 13.91
C ILE A 116 20.45 -6.81 13.00
N PRO A 117 20.09 -5.64 12.43
CA PRO A 117 18.84 -5.47 11.69
C PRO A 117 18.62 -6.49 10.59
N SER A 118 19.64 -6.76 9.77
CA SER A 118 19.55 -7.77 8.71
C SER A 118 19.22 -9.17 9.22
N ARG A 119 19.73 -9.59 10.39
CA ARG A 119 19.40 -10.89 11.00
C ARG A 119 18.00 -10.90 11.60
N ALA A 120 17.55 -9.77 12.13
CA ALA A 120 16.17 -9.64 12.61
C ALA A 120 15.20 -9.75 11.44
N LEU A 121 15.43 -8.97 10.37
CA LEU A 121 14.63 -8.98 9.14
C LEU A 121 14.64 -10.35 8.46
N PHE A 122 15.79 -11.02 8.34
CA PHE A 122 15.88 -12.38 7.78
C PHE A 122 14.98 -13.41 8.51
N ARG A 123 14.68 -13.18 9.80
CA ARG A 123 13.82 -14.06 10.61
C ARG A 123 12.39 -13.54 10.73
N SER A 124 12.09 -12.40 10.12
CA SER A 124 10.78 -11.77 10.15
C SER A 124 9.86 -12.37 9.10
N ARG A 125 8.57 -12.24 9.37
CA ARG A 125 7.49 -12.43 8.41
C ARG A 125 6.89 -11.06 8.13
N ALA A 126 6.47 -10.84 6.89
CA ALA A 126 5.87 -9.59 6.48
C ALA A 126 4.65 -9.81 5.60
N ILE A 127 3.74 -8.84 5.67
CA ILE A 127 2.72 -8.63 4.65
C ILE A 127 3.08 -7.31 3.98
N SER A 128 3.27 -7.34 2.67
CA SER A 128 3.36 -6.14 1.85
C SER A 128 1.93 -5.68 1.58
N GLY A 129 1.51 -4.64 2.27
CA GLY A 129 0.20 -4.04 2.06
C GLY A 129 0.19 -3.32 0.73
N ASP A 130 -0.65 -3.76 -0.19
CA ASP A 130 -0.86 -3.10 -1.49
C ASP A 130 -2.21 -3.53 -2.09
N ALA A 131 -2.86 -2.62 -2.81
CA ALA A 131 -4.13 -2.88 -3.45
C ALA A 131 -3.98 -3.81 -4.67
N ASN A 132 -5.07 -4.51 -5.03
CA ASN A 132 -5.14 -5.28 -6.28
C ASN A 132 -6.22 -4.69 -7.21
N GLY A 133 -6.08 -4.85 -8.52
CA GLY A 133 -7.12 -4.48 -9.48
C GLY A 133 -8.32 -5.42 -9.41
N ALA A 134 -9.49 -4.88 -9.05
CA ALA A 134 -10.74 -5.63 -9.07
C ALA A 134 -11.20 -5.87 -10.53
N LEU A 135 -11.85 -7.01 -10.77
CA LEU A 135 -12.52 -7.32 -12.03
C LEU A 135 -13.58 -6.25 -12.34
N ASP A 136 -13.27 -5.39 -13.30
CA ASP A 136 -14.19 -4.38 -13.79
C ASP A 136 -15.23 -5.02 -14.75
N PRO A 137 -16.54 -4.92 -14.46
CA PRO A 137 -17.59 -5.43 -15.35
C PRO A 137 -17.62 -4.76 -16.72
N ASP A 138 -17.12 -3.53 -16.85
CA ASP A 138 -17.08 -2.79 -18.11
C ASP A 138 -15.88 -3.20 -18.98
N TYR A 139 -14.82 -3.74 -18.37
CA TYR A 139 -13.59 -4.21 -19.04
C TYR A 139 -13.19 -5.63 -18.63
N PRO A 140 -14.10 -6.63 -18.68
CA PRO A 140 -13.82 -7.97 -18.16
C PRO A 140 -12.76 -8.73 -18.98
N GLU A 141 -12.42 -8.25 -20.17
CA GLU A 141 -11.44 -8.84 -21.08
C GLU A 141 -9.99 -8.65 -20.68
N VAL A 142 -9.66 -7.68 -19.82
CA VAL A 142 -8.27 -7.47 -19.37
C VAL A 142 -7.85 -8.44 -18.25
N HIS A 143 -8.81 -9.19 -17.70
CA HIS A 143 -8.61 -10.10 -16.57
C HIS A 143 -8.71 -11.59 -16.96
N GLU A 144 -7.91 -12.43 -16.31
CA GLU A 144 -8.18 -13.87 -16.23
C GLU A 144 -9.20 -14.09 -15.11
N LYS A 145 -10.42 -14.51 -15.45
CA LYS A 145 -11.60 -14.41 -14.57
C LYS A 145 -11.56 -15.36 -13.37
N MET A 146 -10.76 -16.42 -13.42
CA MET A 146 -10.62 -17.39 -12.33
C MET A 146 -9.60 -16.93 -11.29
N ASN A 147 -8.68 -16.05 -11.66
CA ASN A 147 -7.63 -15.50 -10.79
C ASN A 147 -7.79 -14.00 -10.51
N ALA A 148 -8.80 -13.32 -11.05
CA ALA A 148 -9.05 -11.92 -10.80
C ALA A 148 -9.78 -11.68 -9.46
N ALA A 149 -9.32 -10.68 -8.71
CA ALA A 149 -9.96 -10.26 -7.48
C ALA A 149 -11.33 -9.62 -7.76
N ARG A 150 -12.28 -9.78 -6.83
CA ARG A 150 -13.64 -9.21 -6.94
C ARG A 150 -13.97 -8.40 -5.71
N LEU A 151 -14.66 -7.28 -5.91
CA LEU A 151 -15.14 -6.45 -4.80
C LEU A 151 -16.12 -7.23 -3.90
N GLY A 152 -15.91 -7.15 -2.59
CA GLY A 152 -16.76 -7.75 -1.56
C GLY A 152 -16.47 -9.22 -1.24
N TYR A 153 -15.43 -9.81 -1.83
CA TYR A 153 -15.03 -11.22 -1.61
C TYR A 153 -13.93 -11.37 -0.57
N GLY A 154 -13.57 -10.30 0.14
CA GLY A 154 -12.57 -10.27 1.18
C GLY A 154 -11.19 -9.84 0.69
N VAL A 155 -10.22 -9.88 1.59
CA VAL A 155 -8.85 -9.42 1.32
C VAL A 155 -8.21 -10.27 0.21
N CYS A 156 -7.53 -9.61 -0.72
CA CYS A 156 -6.82 -10.24 -1.81
C CYS A 156 -5.42 -10.64 -1.34
N VAL A 157 -5.02 -11.89 -1.58
CA VAL A 157 -3.66 -12.40 -1.39
C VAL A 157 -3.03 -12.62 -2.76
N THR A 158 -1.97 -11.88 -3.05
CA THR A 158 -1.31 -11.86 -4.35
C THR A 158 0.04 -12.57 -4.22
N LYS A 159 0.14 -13.77 -4.78
CA LYS A 159 1.38 -14.57 -4.65
C LYS A 159 2.55 -13.92 -5.39
N PHE A 160 2.27 -13.35 -6.55
CA PHE A 160 3.23 -12.67 -7.41
C PHE A 160 2.51 -11.60 -8.23
N THR A 161 3.31 -10.65 -8.68
CA THR A 161 2.95 -9.57 -9.61
C THR A 161 3.95 -9.60 -10.79
N GLY A 162 4.45 -8.45 -11.23
CA GLY A 162 5.47 -8.34 -12.26
C GLY A 162 4.91 -8.27 -13.66
N ALA A 163 5.79 -8.50 -14.64
CA ALA A 163 5.47 -8.49 -16.07
C ALA A 163 6.20 -9.60 -16.82
N ARG A 164 5.74 -9.96 -18.03
CA ARG A 164 6.46 -10.84 -18.97
C ARG A 164 6.98 -12.14 -18.35
N GLY A 165 6.15 -12.80 -17.55
CA GLY A 165 6.54 -13.97 -16.76
C GLY A 165 7.22 -13.61 -15.42
N LYS A 166 6.54 -12.79 -14.59
CA LYS A 166 6.91 -12.44 -13.20
C LYS A 166 8.17 -11.58 -13.02
N VAL A 167 8.70 -10.99 -14.09
CA VAL A 167 9.89 -10.13 -14.02
C VAL A 167 9.63 -8.94 -13.11
N GLY A 168 10.59 -8.64 -12.23
CA GLY A 168 10.53 -7.47 -11.34
C GLY A 168 9.56 -7.62 -10.17
N SER A 169 9.16 -8.84 -9.83
CA SER A 169 8.23 -9.14 -8.73
C SER A 169 8.88 -9.96 -7.60
N ASN A 170 8.28 -9.91 -6.42
CA ASN A 170 8.45 -10.94 -5.40
C ASN A 170 7.50 -12.11 -5.72
N GLU A 171 7.96 -13.35 -5.52
CA GLU A 171 7.07 -14.52 -5.50
C GLU A 171 7.10 -15.15 -4.13
N ALA A 172 5.98 -15.06 -3.40
CA ALA A 172 5.86 -15.64 -2.08
C ALA A 172 6.02 -17.18 -2.13
N HIS A 173 6.83 -17.71 -1.21
CA HIS A 173 7.06 -19.15 -1.09
C HIS A 173 5.77 -19.91 -0.77
N ALA A 174 5.68 -21.16 -1.23
CA ALA A 174 4.48 -21.98 -1.07
C ALA A 174 4.16 -22.24 0.42
N GLU A 175 5.21 -22.40 1.24
CA GLU A 175 5.13 -22.57 2.68
C GLU A 175 4.54 -21.32 3.36
N TYR A 176 4.95 -20.14 2.91
CA TYR A 176 4.42 -18.88 3.44
C TYR A 176 2.97 -18.64 3.00
N MET A 177 2.63 -18.95 1.74
CA MET A 177 1.25 -18.96 1.28
C MET A 177 0.37 -19.92 2.09
N ALA A 178 0.89 -21.10 2.43
CA ALA A 178 0.16 -22.06 3.26
C ALA A 178 -0.06 -21.55 4.69
N TYR A 179 0.94 -20.86 5.26
CA TYR A 179 0.83 -20.18 6.56
C TYR A 179 -0.25 -19.10 6.53
N ILE A 180 -0.22 -18.19 5.57
CA ILE A 180 -1.19 -17.10 5.40
C ILE A 180 -2.60 -17.64 5.22
N ARG A 181 -2.79 -18.61 4.32
CA ARG A 181 -4.08 -19.29 4.13
C ARG A 181 -4.59 -19.89 5.43
N SER A 182 -3.72 -20.57 6.19
CA SER A 182 -4.10 -21.21 7.45
C SER A 182 -4.51 -20.16 8.49
N LEU A 183 -3.76 -19.07 8.61
CA LEU A 183 -4.08 -17.95 9.49
C LEU A 183 -5.46 -17.38 9.19
N LEU A 184 -5.71 -16.99 7.93
CA LEU A 184 -6.98 -16.38 7.51
C LEU A 184 -8.17 -17.33 7.75
N ASN A 185 -8.00 -18.62 7.42
CA ASN A 185 -9.03 -19.64 7.64
C ASN A 185 -9.31 -19.87 9.14
N ARG A 186 -8.29 -19.95 10.00
CA ARG A 186 -8.45 -20.11 11.45
C ARG A 186 -9.15 -18.90 12.07
N ALA A 187 -8.86 -17.70 11.58
CA ALA A 187 -9.48 -16.47 12.03
C ALA A 187 -10.89 -16.22 11.43
N GLY A 188 -11.33 -17.05 10.47
CA GLY A 188 -12.62 -16.88 9.81
C GLY A 188 -12.71 -15.62 8.94
N ILE A 189 -11.57 -15.16 8.42
CA ILE A 189 -11.49 -13.93 7.63
C ILE A 189 -11.74 -14.28 6.16
N PRO A 190 -12.71 -13.62 5.48
CA PRO A 190 -12.91 -13.84 4.05
C PRO A 190 -11.70 -13.34 3.28
N TRP A 191 -11.21 -14.17 2.35
CA TRP A 191 -10.06 -13.86 1.52
C TRP A 191 -10.20 -14.52 0.15
N GLN A 192 -9.46 -14.00 -0.82
CA GLN A 192 -9.41 -14.47 -2.19
C GLN A 192 -7.97 -14.36 -2.71
N THR A 193 -7.66 -15.08 -3.79
CA THR A 193 -6.45 -14.81 -4.57
C THR A 193 -6.73 -13.74 -5.62
N GLY A 194 -5.73 -12.97 -6.00
CA GLY A 194 -5.82 -12.02 -7.11
C GLY A 194 -4.53 -11.95 -7.90
N GLU A 195 -4.67 -11.92 -9.23
CA GLU A 195 -3.61 -11.62 -10.19
C GLU A 195 -3.92 -10.30 -10.91
N LEU A 196 -2.86 -9.58 -11.28
CA LEU A 196 -2.94 -8.32 -12.02
C LEU A 196 -3.20 -8.58 -13.51
N GLY A 197 -4.46 -8.81 -13.86
CA GLY A 197 -4.89 -8.98 -15.25
C GLY A 197 -4.47 -10.32 -15.87
N LYS A 198 -4.62 -10.44 -17.19
CA LYS A 198 -4.10 -11.59 -17.95
C LYS A 198 -2.59 -11.48 -18.12
N VAL A 199 -1.94 -12.64 -18.34
CA VAL A 199 -0.53 -12.69 -18.73
C VAL A 199 -0.29 -11.78 -19.94
N ASP A 200 0.74 -10.94 -19.84
CA ASP A 200 1.18 -9.96 -20.83
C ASP A 200 0.21 -8.80 -21.14
N GLU A 201 -0.91 -8.69 -20.42
CA GLU A 201 -1.82 -7.54 -20.55
C GLU A 201 -1.25 -6.29 -19.85
N GLY A 202 -0.63 -6.51 -18.70
CA GLY A 202 -0.10 -5.45 -17.85
C GLY A 202 1.19 -5.85 -17.15
N GLY A 203 1.65 -4.94 -16.31
CA GLY A 203 2.76 -5.15 -15.41
C GLY A 203 2.50 -4.42 -14.11
N GLY A 204 2.93 -5.02 -13.01
CA GLY A 204 2.96 -4.36 -11.71
C GLY A 204 4.27 -4.64 -11.00
N GLY A 205 4.33 -4.30 -9.73
CA GLY A 205 5.45 -4.63 -8.88
C GLY A 205 5.40 -3.77 -7.65
N THR A 206 5.28 -4.41 -6.50
CA THR A 206 5.10 -3.74 -5.22
C THR A 206 6.43 -3.55 -4.51
N VAL A 207 6.37 -2.95 -3.32
CA VAL A 207 7.52 -2.84 -2.41
C VAL A 207 8.01 -4.18 -1.85
N ALA A 208 7.21 -5.26 -1.97
CA ALA A 208 7.51 -6.57 -1.37
C ALA A 208 8.91 -7.06 -1.72
N LYS A 209 9.33 -6.89 -2.98
CA LYS A 209 10.64 -7.34 -3.47
C LYS A 209 11.81 -6.68 -2.76
N PHE A 210 11.71 -5.39 -2.40
CA PHE A 210 12.82 -4.67 -1.77
C PHE A 210 13.02 -5.12 -0.33
N LEU A 211 11.94 -5.44 0.37
CA LEU A 211 12.03 -5.99 1.72
C LEU A 211 12.40 -7.48 1.70
N ALA A 212 11.96 -8.23 0.69
CA ALA A 212 12.35 -9.62 0.49
C ALA A 212 13.87 -9.81 0.31
N GLU A 213 14.60 -8.78 -0.16
CA GLU A 213 16.06 -8.83 -0.30
C GLU A 213 16.79 -9.11 1.03
N TYR A 214 16.19 -8.76 2.17
CA TYR A 214 16.70 -9.13 3.49
C TYR A 214 16.52 -10.62 3.84
N GLY A 215 15.83 -11.39 3.00
CA GLY A 215 15.52 -12.81 3.19
C GLY A 215 14.27 -13.09 4.02
N MET A 216 13.42 -12.09 4.25
CA MET A 216 12.16 -12.27 4.97
C MET A 216 11.10 -12.99 4.14
N ASP A 217 10.26 -13.77 4.80
CA ASP A 217 9.05 -14.31 4.18
C ASP A 217 8.01 -13.18 4.03
N ILE A 218 7.65 -12.85 2.79
CA ILE A 218 6.73 -11.75 2.48
C ILE A 218 5.73 -12.16 1.39
N VAL A 219 4.52 -11.59 1.47
CA VAL A 219 3.45 -11.75 0.48
C VAL A 219 2.73 -10.43 0.29
N ASP A 220 2.28 -10.15 -0.93
CA ASP A 220 1.40 -9.02 -1.21
C ASP A 220 -0.04 -9.34 -0.76
N MET A 221 -0.65 -8.40 -0.06
CA MET A 221 -2.03 -8.54 0.42
C MET A 221 -2.69 -7.18 0.54
N GLY A 222 -3.97 -7.07 0.18
CA GLY A 222 -4.73 -5.83 0.32
C GLY A 222 -6.13 -5.95 -0.27
N PRO A 223 -6.98 -4.91 -0.20
CA PRO A 223 -8.30 -4.96 -0.83
C PRO A 223 -8.18 -4.84 -2.35
N ALA A 224 -9.24 -5.23 -3.06
CA ALA A 224 -9.34 -4.96 -4.48
C ALA A 224 -9.94 -3.55 -4.71
N LEU A 225 -9.42 -2.82 -5.70
CA LEU A 225 -9.89 -1.49 -6.09
C LEU A 225 -10.41 -1.50 -7.54
N LEU A 226 -11.48 -0.75 -7.80
CA LEU A 226 -11.86 -0.36 -9.15
C LEU A 226 -11.29 1.02 -9.48
N SER A 227 -10.89 1.18 -10.74
CA SER A 227 -10.32 2.43 -11.27
C SER A 227 -9.13 2.95 -10.46
N MET A 228 -8.22 2.04 -10.07
CA MET A 228 -6.96 2.33 -9.39
C MET A 228 -6.17 3.43 -10.13
N HIS A 229 -5.53 4.33 -9.39
CA HIS A 229 -4.84 5.55 -9.83
C HIS A 229 -5.76 6.64 -10.44
N SER A 230 -7.08 6.48 -10.39
CA SER A 230 -7.98 7.54 -10.84
C SER A 230 -8.18 8.63 -9.77
N PRO A 231 -8.69 9.82 -10.15
CA PRO A 231 -9.13 10.84 -9.19
C PRO A 231 -10.21 10.38 -8.21
N PHE A 232 -10.89 9.26 -8.46
CA PHE A 232 -11.97 8.73 -7.65
C PHE A 232 -12.04 7.20 -7.75
N GLU A 233 -11.26 6.55 -6.90
CA GLU A 233 -11.14 5.10 -6.84
C GLU A 233 -12.26 4.51 -5.98
N LEU A 234 -12.61 3.24 -6.19
CA LEU A 234 -13.65 2.55 -5.41
C LEU A 234 -13.08 1.32 -4.70
N SER A 235 -13.43 1.15 -3.43
CA SER A 235 -13.21 -0.08 -2.66
C SER A 235 -14.50 -0.58 -2.04
N SER A 236 -14.55 -1.87 -1.72
CA SER A 236 -15.62 -2.44 -0.91
C SER A 236 -15.35 -2.24 0.57
N LYS A 237 -16.37 -1.82 1.34
CA LYS A 237 -16.27 -1.73 2.81
C LYS A 237 -15.93 -3.07 3.45
N VAL A 238 -16.44 -4.17 2.88
CA VAL A 238 -16.17 -5.53 3.35
C VAL A 238 -14.70 -5.87 3.16
N ASP A 239 -14.14 -5.54 1.99
CA ASP A 239 -12.75 -5.85 1.67
C ASP A 239 -11.82 -5.03 2.57
N THR A 240 -12.03 -3.71 2.66
CA THR A 240 -11.26 -2.83 3.56
C THR A 240 -11.28 -3.31 5.02
N TYR A 241 -12.44 -3.71 5.52
CA TYR A 241 -12.55 -4.22 6.89
C TYR A 241 -11.86 -5.59 7.06
N SER A 242 -12.01 -6.49 6.08
CA SER A 242 -11.33 -7.78 6.09
C SER A 242 -9.80 -7.65 6.01
N THR A 243 -9.28 -6.67 5.27
CA THR A 243 -7.85 -6.33 5.22
C THR A 243 -7.35 -5.92 6.61
N TYR A 244 -8.06 -5.02 7.30
CA TYR A 244 -7.74 -4.65 8.68
C TYR A 244 -7.71 -5.89 9.60
N LEU A 245 -8.73 -6.75 9.52
CA LEU A 245 -8.79 -7.96 10.33
C LEU A 245 -7.63 -8.92 10.01
N ALA A 246 -7.28 -9.08 8.73
CA ALA A 246 -6.18 -9.93 8.28
C ALA A 246 -4.84 -9.46 8.86
N TYR A 247 -4.55 -8.16 8.77
CA TYR A 247 -3.31 -7.59 9.29
C TYR A 247 -3.24 -7.70 10.81
N ARG A 248 -4.35 -7.46 11.50
CA ARG A 248 -4.40 -7.61 12.95
C ARG A 248 -4.21 -9.08 13.36
N ALA A 249 -4.88 -10.01 12.70
CA ALA A 249 -4.72 -11.44 12.96
C ALA A 249 -3.27 -11.89 12.72
N PHE A 250 -2.61 -11.36 11.69
CA PHE A 250 -1.20 -11.63 11.42
C PHE A 250 -0.27 -11.14 12.54
N MET A 251 -0.51 -9.94 13.09
CA MET A 251 0.27 -9.40 14.21
C MET A 251 0.01 -10.15 15.52
N GLU A 252 -1.18 -10.70 15.71
CA GLU A 252 -1.57 -11.46 16.90
C GLU A 252 -1.20 -12.96 16.82
N ASP A 253 -0.79 -13.47 15.65
CA ASP A 253 -0.43 -14.89 15.47
C ASP A 253 0.86 -15.25 16.23
N LYS A 254 0.95 -16.52 16.65
CA LYS A 254 1.99 -17.01 17.58
C LYS A 254 3.07 -17.86 16.93
#